data_AF-A0A369I530-F1
#
_entry.id   AF-A0A369I530-F1
#
_cell.length_a   1.000
_cell.length_b   1.000
_cell.length_c   1.000
_cell.angle_alpha   90.00
_cell.angle_beta   90.00
_cell.angle_gamma   90.00
#
_symmetry.space_group_name_H-M   'P 1'
#
loop_
_entity.id
_entity.type
_entity.pdbx_description
1 polymer ?
#
loop_
_entity_poly.entity_id
_entity_poly.type
_entity_poly.pdbx_seq_one_letter_code
_entity_poly.pdbx_strand_id
1 'polypeptide(L)'
;MDFITPEQYQQLLDNDQNGQQDPAPVVMLHIPDTSSVWLLTSAFTANPDIAYGLITQKGQPPQMGCVSLYDLFINNEPAEAVQPEPAFVPQFPVSFYQAHAEQRNGTLDRNLLTTPLPY
;
A
#
# COMPACT_ATOMS: atom_id res chain seq x y z
N MET A 1 4.68 -12.49 10.16
CA MET A 1 4.08 -11.51 9.22
C MET A 1 4.94 -11.58 7.99
N ASP A 2 4.46 -12.26 6.95
CA ASP A 2 5.34 -12.72 5.87
C ASP A 2 5.23 -11.84 4.61
N PHE A 3 4.33 -10.84 4.62
CA PHE A 3 4.07 -9.93 3.49
C PHE A 3 4.68 -8.53 3.64
N ILE A 4 5.31 -8.20 4.78
CA ILE A 4 6.08 -6.96 4.98
C ILE A 4 7.44 -7.34 5.57
N THR A 5 8.51 -6.81 4.98
CA THR A 5 9.87 -7.00 5.51
C THR A 5 10.12 -6.09 6.73
N PRO A 6 11.06 -6.44 7.63
CA PRO A 6 11.40 -5.57 8.76
C PRO A 6 11.82 -4.15 8.35
N GLU A 7 12.51 -4.01 7.22
CA GLU A 7 12.94 -2.71 6.68
C GLU A 7 11.76 -1.86 6.21
N GLN A 8 10.82 -2.47 5.48
CA GLN A 8 9.57 -1.80 5.09
C GLN A 8 8.75 -1.40 6.31
N TYR A 9 8.65 -2.28 7.31
CA TYR A 9 7.91 -1.98 8.52
C TYR A 9 8.54 -0.82 9.31
N GLN A 10 9.88 -0.79 9.41
CA GLN A 10 10.58 0.34 10.04
C GLN A 10 10.33 1.64 9.27
N GLN A 11 10.40 1.63 7.93
CA GLN A 11 10.12 2.81 7.12
C GLN A 11 8.68 3.32 7.30
N LEU A 12 7.70 2.43 7.45
CA LEU A 12 6.31 2.81 7.74
C LEU A 12 6.19 3.56 9.08
N LEU A 13 6.90 3.10 10.12
CA LEU A 13 6.94 3.77 11.42
C LEU A 13 7.66 5.12 11.33
N ASP A 14 8.79 5.19 10.62
CA ASP A 14 9.56 6.41 10.44
C ASP A 14 8.73 7.50 9.74
N ASN A 15 7.88 7.13 8.78
CA ASN A 15 7.00 8.08 8.09
C ASN A 15 5.99 8.72 9.06
N ASP A 16 5.45 7.96 10.03
CA ASP A 16 4.58 8.48 11.09
C ASP A 16 5.35 9.36 12.08
N GLN A 17 6.50 8.88 12.58
CA GLN A 17 7.33 9.63 13.54
C GLN A 17 7.79 10.99 12.99
N ASN A 18 8.13 11.02 11.70
CA ASN A 18 8.57 12.24 11.02
C ASN A 18 7.41 13.13 10.56
N GLY A 19 6.16 12.71 10.73
CA GLY A 19 4.97 13.46 10.32
C GLY A 19 4.91 13.71 8.80
N GLN A 20 5.36 12.75 7.99
CA GLN A 20 5.32 12.90 6.54
C GLN A 20 3.88 12.99 6.05
N GLN A 21 3.54 14.08 5.36
CA GLN A 21 2.17 14.33 4.92
C GLN A 21 1.78 13.56 3.65
N ASP A 22 2.74 13.38 2.73
CA ASP A 22 2.53 12.71 1.45
C ASP A 22 3.75 11.82 1.11
N PRO A 23 4.04 10.82 1.96
CA PRO A 23 5.15 9.90 1.73
C PRO A 23 4.90 9.07 0.45
N ALA A 24 5.98 8.60 -0.16
CA ALA A 24 5.88 7.53 -1.15
C ALA A 24 5.37 6.25 -0.44
N PRO A 25 4.53 5.42 -1.09
CA PRO A 25 4.13 4.15 -0.49
C PRO A 25 5.36 3.28 -0.23
N VAL A 26 5.34 2.48 0.83
CA VAL A 26 6.48 1.62 1.20
C VAL A 26 6.29 0.21 0.66
N VAL A 27 5.04 -0.25 0.60
CA VAL A 27 4.69 -1.59 0.11
C VAL A 27 3.34 -1.55 -0.60
N MET A 28 3.24 -2.36 -1.66
CA MET A 28 2.00 -2.66 -2.34
C MET A 28 1.55 -4.08 -1.97
N LEU A 29 0.31 -4.21 -1.51
CA LEU A 29 -0.29 -5.47 -1.07
C LEU A 29 -1.54 -5.77 -1.89
N HIS A 30 -1.61 -6.97 -2.46
CA HIS A 30 -2.80 -7.47 -3.14
C HIS A 30 -3.64 -8.29 -2.15
N ILE A 31 -4.94 -8.02 -2.12
CA ILE A 31 -5.94 -8.77 -1.36
C ILE A 31 -6.70 -9.66 -2.36
N PRO A 32 -6.36 -10.97 -2.47
CA PRO A 32 -6.91 -11.85 -3.50
C PRO A 32 -8.44 -11.92 -3.50
N ASP A 33 -9.06 -12.05 -2.32
CA ASP A 33 -10.51 -12.21 -2.15
C ASP A 33 -11.31 -11.03 -2.74
N THR A 34 -10.83 -9.80 -2.51
CA THR A 34 -11.58 -8.59 -2.89
C THR A 34 -11.10 -7.92 -4.18
N SER A 35 -10.04 -8.45 -4.81
CA SER A 35 -9.31 -7.78 -5.90
C SER A 35 -8.90 -6.34 -5.56
N SER A 36 -8.69 -6.06 -4.26
CA SER A 36 -8.27 -4.76 -3.77
C SER A 36 -6.75 -4.72 -3.64
N VAL A 37 -6.19 -3.52 -3.78
CA VAL A 37 -4.77 -3.25 -3.60
C VAL A 37 -4.61 -2.19 -2.54
N TRP A 38 -3.76 -2.45 -1.56
CA TRP A 38 -3.30 -1.49 -0.55
C TRP A 38 -1.91 -0.98 -0.91
N LEU A 39 -1.76 0.34 -0.93
CA LEU A 39 -0.49 1.05 -0.97
C LEU A 39 -0.26 1.66 0.41
N LEU A 40 0.50 0.96 1.26
CA LEU A 40 0.74 1.40 2.64
C LEU A 40 1.83 2.48 2.67
N THR A 41 1.60 3.53 3.43
CA THR A 41 2.47 4.71 3.51
C THR A 41 3.07 4.92 4.88
N SER A 42 2.34 4.64 5.95
CA SER A 42 2.85 4.73 7.31
C SER A 42 2.19 3.71 8.22
N ALA A 43 2.79 3.47 9.39
CA ALA A 43 2.21 2.70 10.48
C ALA A 43 2.23 3.55 11.74
N PHE A 44 1.13 3.58 12.48
CA PHE A 44 1.01 4.47 13.64
C PHE A 44 1.94 4.02 14.75
N THR A 45 2.85 4.88 15.18
CA THR A 45 3.79 4.55 16.25
C THR A 45 3.12 4.34 17.60
N ALA A 46 1.97 4.97 17.82
CA ALA A 46 1.13 4.75 19.00
C ALA A 46 0.36 3.41 18.95
N ASN A 47 0.11 2.86 17.76
CA ASN A 47 -0.49 1.55 17.57
C ASN A 47 0.07 0.88 16.30
N PRO A 48 1.24 0.21 16.40
CA PRO A 48 2.00 -0.24 15.23
C PRO A 48 1.31 -1.28 14.34
N ASP A 49 0.23 -1.88 14.82
CA ASP A 49 -0.62 -2.77 14.02
C ASP A 49 -1.47 -2.01 12.99
N ILE A 50 -1.75 -0.73 13.23
CA ILE A 50 -2.58 0.07 12.34
C ILE A 50 -1.69 0.79 11.34
N ALA A 51 -1.83 0.43 10.07
CA ALA A 51 -1.20 1.09 8.94
C ALA A 51 -2.17 2.06 8.27
N TYR A 52 -1.62 3.13 7.70
CA TYR A 52 -2.33 4.09 6.86
C TYR A 52 -1.86 3.95 5.42
N GLY A 53 -2.76 4.18 4.46
CA GLY A 53 -2.43 4.07 3.05
C GLY A 53 -3.62 4.30 2.12
N LEU A 54 -3.35 4.08 0.83
CA LEU A 54 -4.35 4.15 -0.23
C LEU A 54 -4.89 2.75 -0.51
N ILE A 55 -6.21 2.58 -0.46
CA ILE A 55 -6.89 1.40 -1.00
C ILE A 55 -7.44 1.72 -2.38
N THR A 56 -7.19 0.81 -3.32
CA THR A 56 -7.74 0.88 -4.68
C THR A 56 -8.46 -0.41 -4.99
N GLN A 57 -9.63 -0.31 -5.59
CA GLN A 57 -10.39 -1.45 -6.08
C GLN A 57 -10.93 -1.10 -7.46
N LYS A 58 -10.78 -2.01 -8.41
CA LYS A 58 -11.27 -1.80 -9.78
C LYS A 58 -12.77 -1.52 -9.78
N GLY A 59 -13.16 -0.39 -10.37
CA GLY A 59 -14.56 0.03 -10.44
C GLY A 59 -15.04 0.84 -9.23
N GLN A 60 -14.17 1.15 -8.27
CA GLN A 60 -14.45 2.02 -7.14
C GLN A 60 -13.45 3.19 -7.12
N PRO A 61 -13.84 4.37 -6.61
CA PRO A 61 -12.87 5.44 -6.39
C PRO A 61 -11.81 4.99 -5.37
N PRO A 62 -10.53 5.30 -5.58
CA PRO A 62 -9.50 5.01 -4.60
C PRO A 62 -9.71 5.86 -3.35
N GLN A 63 -9.37 5.32 -2.18
CA GLN A 63 -9.63 5.97 -0.89
C GLN A 63 -8.40 5.90 0.01
N MET A 64 -8.15 6.96 0.77
CA MET A 64 -7.20 6.92 1.87
C MET A 64 -7.87 6.31 3.11
N GLY A 65 -7.16 5.46 3.84
CA GLY A 65 -7.73 4.78 4.99
C GLY A 65 -6.70 4.13 5.90
N CYS A 66 -7.18 3.61 7.02
CA CYS A 66 -6.40 2.81 7.95
C CYS A 66 -6.77 1.33 7.81
N VAL A 67 -5.81 0.45 8.07
CA VAL A 67 -6.00 -1.00 8.05
C VAL A 67 -5.17 -1.66 9.15
N SER A 68 -5.71 -2.69 9.80
CA SER A 68 -4.94 -3.52 10.72
C SER A 68 -4.09 -4.52 9.92
N LEU A 69 -2.78 -4.51 10.17
CA LEU A 69 -1.85 -5.46 9.58
C LEU A 69 -2.15 -6.89 10.08
N TYR A 70 -2.55 -7.04 11.33
CA TYR A 70 -2.99 -8.30 11.89
C TYR A 70 -4.27 -8.82 11.21
N ASP A 71 -5.27 -7.96 10.98
CA ASP A 71 -6.48 -8.35 10.24
C ASP A 71 -6.16 -8.76 8.80
N LEU A 72 -5.25 -8.04 8.13
CA LEU A 72 -4.73 -8.44 6.82
C LEU A 72 -4.06 -9.82 6.88
N PHE A 73 -3.37 -10.16 7.96
CA PHE A 73 -2.72 -11.45 8.11
C PHE A 73 -3.69 -12.60 8.44
N ILE A 74 -4.63 -12.38 9.35
CA ILE A 74 -5.50 -13.44 9.91
C ILE A 74 -6.75 -13.71 9.08
N ASN A 75 -7.33 -12.69 8.46
CA ASN A 75 -8.63 -12.85 7.78
C ASN A 75 -8.53 -13.49 6.39
N ASN A 76 -7.32 -13.85 5.95
CA ASN A 76 -7.11 -14.47 4.65
C ASN A 76 -6.70 -15.93 4.84
N GLU A 77 -7.43 -16.87 4.22
CA GLU A 77 -7.01 -18.27 4.19
C GLU A 77 -5.63 -18.39 3.53
N PRO A 78 -4.82 -19.43 3.82
CA PRO A 78 -3.48 -19.55 3.25
C PRO A 78 -3.43 -19.47 1.70
N ALA A 79 -4.49 -19.89 1.02
CA ALA A 79 -4.64 -19.79 -0.43
C ALA A 79 -4.98 -18.38 -0.94
N GLU A 80 -5.51 -17.53 -0.07
CA GLU A 80 -5.93 -16.15 -0.33
C GLU A 80 -5.11 -15.13 0.47
N ALA A 81 -3.99 -15.59 1.05
CA ALA A 81 -3.11 -14.76 1.85
C ALA A 81 -2.70 -13.50 1.09
N VAL A 82 -2.59 -12.39 1.82
CA VAL A 82 -2.13 -11.11 1.28
C VAL A 82 -0.79 -11.28 0.59
N GLN A 83 -0.71 -10.83 -0.67
CA GLN A 83 0.48 -10.98 -1.49
C GLN A 83 1.18 -9.63 -1.68
N PRO A 84 2.43 -9.47 -1.24
CA PRO A 84 3.21 -8.29 -1.60
C PRO A 84 3.52 -8.31 -3.10
N GLU A 85 3.55 -7.14 -3.74
CA GLU A 85 4.04 -7.00 -5.13
C GLU A 85 5.57 -6.86 -5.11
N PRO A 86 6.34 -7.91 -5.43
CA PRO A 86 7.80 -7.89 -5.33
C PRO A 86 8.44 -6.93 -6.33
N ALA A 87 7.75 -6.61 -7.44
CA ALA A 87 8.27 -5.70 -8.44
C ALA A 87 7.98 -4.22 -8.10
N PHE A 88 7.28 -3.94 -7.01
CA PHE A 88 6.88 -2.58 -6.62
C PHE A 88 8.07 -1.74 -6.17
N VAL A 89 8.36 -0.68 -6.94
CA VAL A 89 9.35 0.33 -6.58
C VAL A 89 8.64 1.67 -6.37
N PRO A 90 8.61 2.20 -5.15
CA PRO A 90 7.94 3.46 -4.89
C PRO A 90 8.74 4.65 -5.43
N GLN A 91 8.15 5.38 -6.37
CA GLN A 91 8.81 6.50 -7.06
C GLN A 91 8.10 7.84 -6.87
N PHE A 92 6.82 7.80 -6.51
CA PHE A 92 5.98 8.98 -6.40
C PHE A 92 5.31 9.07 -5.02
N PRO A 93 4.88 10.26 -4.60
CA PRO A 93 4.03 10.41 -3.42
C PRO A 93 2.71 9.65 -3.55
N VAL A 94 2.08 9.25 -2.43
CA VAL A 94 0.81 8.51 -2.47
C VAL A 94 -0.31 9.29 -3.17
N SER A 95 -0.32 10.62 -3.06
CA SER A 95 -1.28 11.48 -3.75
C SER A 95 -1.23 11.34 -5.28
N PHE A 96 -0.05 11.08 -5.84
CA PHE A 96 0.12 10.82 -7.27
C PHE A 96 -0.57 9.52 -7.69
N TYR A 97 -0.38 8.45 -6.90
CA TYR A 97 -1.05 7.17 -7.16
C TYR A 97 -2.57 7.29 -7.02
N GLN A 98 -3.05 8.06 -6.03
CA GLN A 98 -4.48 8.32 -5.85
C GLN A 98 -5.08 9.02 -7.08
N ALA A 99 -4.53 10.16 -7.48
CA ALA A 99 -5.01 10.91 -8.65
C ALA A 99 -4.97 10.06 -9.93
N HIS A 100 -3.94 9.24 -10.08
CA HIS A 100 -3.82 8.35 -11.23
C HIS A 100 -4.86 7.21 -11.23
N ALA A 101 -5.13 6.62 -10.07
CA ALA A 101 -6.18 5.60 -9.91
C ALA A 101 -7.59 6.19 -10.12
N GLU A 102 -7.83 7.43 -9.68
CA GLU A 102 -9.10 8.14 -9.90
C GLU A 102 -9.41 8.28 -11.41
N GLN A 103 -8.42 8.69 -12.20
CA GLN A 103 -8.55 8.81 -13.66
C GLN A 103 -8.82 7.48 -14.36
N ARG A 104 -8.53 6.36 -13.70
CA ARG A 104 -8.65 4.99 -14.23
C ARG A 104 -9.68 4.15 -13.47
N ASN A 105 -10.65 4.79 -12.83
CA ASN A 105 -11.75 4.13 -12.13
C ASN A 105 -11.26 3.07 -11.13
N GLY A 106 -10.29 3.45 -10.29
CA GLY A 106 -9.71 2.62 -9.24
C GLY A 106 -8.61 1.68 -9.68
N THR A 107 -8.15 1.75 -10.94
CA THR A 107 -7.10 0.87 -11.46
C THR A 107 -5.73 1.54 -11.41
N LEU A 108 -4.78 0.94 -10.71
CA LEU A 108 -3.37 1.33 -10.73
C LEU A 108 -2.70 0.79 -12.01
N ASP A 109 -1.90 1.62 -12.67
CA ASP A 109 -1.18 1.24 -13.89
C ASP A 109 0.12 0.53 -13.54
N ARG A 110 0.35 -0.62 -14.19
CA ARG A 110 1.50 -1.49 -13.93
C ARG A 110 2.85 -0.80 -14.18
N ASN A 111 2.89 0.21 -15.04
CA ASN A 111 4.11 0.98 -15.31
C ASN A 111 4.51 1.86 -14.13
N LEU A 112 3.55 2.24 -13.27
CA LEU A 112 3.83 2.95 -12.01
C LEU A 112 4.43 2.04 -10.94
N LEU A 113 4.46 0.74 -11.20
CA LEU A 113 4.94 -0.27 -10.26
C LEU A 113 6.38 -0.69 -10.56
N THR A 114 6.82 -0.62 -11.83
CA THR A 114 8.00 -1.38 -12.30
C THR A 114 9.04 -0.62 -13.11
N THR A 115 8.74 0.58 -13.62
CA THR A 115 9.66 1.27 -14.56
C THR A 115 10.37 2.43 -13.89
N PRO A 116 11.72 2.45 -13.76
CA PRO A 116 12.42 3.72 -13.69
C PRO A 116 12.12 4.45 -15.01
N LEU A 117 11.56 5.65 -14.95
CA LEU A 117 11.39 6.47 -16.14
C LEU A 117 12.75 6.60 -16.84
N PRO A 118 12.88 6.30 -18.14
CA PRO A 118 14.10 6.63 -18.85
C PRO A 118 14.25 8.16 -18.84
N TYR A 119 15.41 8.63 -18.37
CA TYR A 119 15.82 10.04 -18.44
C TYR A 119 15.79 10.58 -19.87
#